data_AF-A0A1J3CZL3-F1
#
_entry.id   AF-A0A1J3CZL3-F1
#
_cell.length_a   1.000
_cell.length_b   1.000
_cell.length_c   1.000
_cell.angle_alpha   90.00
_cell.angle_beta   90.00
_cell.angle_gamma   90.00
#
_symmetry.space_group_name_H-M   'P 1'
#
loop_
_entity.id
_entity.type
_entity.pdbx_description
1 polymer ?
#
loop_
_entity_poly.entity_id
_entity_poly.type
_entity_poly.pdbx_seq_one_letter_code
_entity_poly.pdbx_strand_id
1 'polypeptide(L)'
;QHGATTGGYYACNRYEADKLEGKYDEDVKKREMAKSLLQRYAHYYERWAGNLKSRKNAMEDLERFQSVKIKNLSDTQKKPETQLKFIADAWRQIIECRRVLQWTFAYGYYLPETGLHERQLFFEFLQGEAESALERLHKCVEKDLVVFETDEPVVLQEDFNSYRTRLTGLTSVTETYFANLVKGLENGLADDSEAF
;
A
#
# COMPACT_ATOMS: atom_id res chain seq x y z
N GLN A 1 -25.48 39.32 48.67
CA GLN A 1 -24.05 38.94 48.71
C GLN A 1 -23.95 37.48 48.28
N HIS A 2 -23.27 37.19 47.16
CA HIS A 2 -23.08 35.84 46.65
C HIS A 2 -21.90 35.16 47.36
N GLY A 3 -22.03 33.87 47.67
CA GLY A 3 -20.96 33.04 48.22
C GLY A 3 -21.12 31.57 47.84
N ALA A 4 -21.11 31.29 46.53
CA ALA A 4 -21.15 29.94 45.98
C ALA A 4 -19.73 29.49 45.62
N THR A 5 -18.95 28.90 46.53
CA THR A 5 -17.67 28.25 46.17
C THR A 5 -17.17 27.30 47.25
N THR A 6 -17.62 26.04 47.28
CA THR A 6 -16.98 24.99 48.11
C THR A 6 -17.25 23.59 47.55
N GLY A 7 -16.96 23.39 46.26
CA GLY A 7 -16.91 22.06 45.63
C GLY A 7 -15.49 21.56 45.31
N GLY A 8 -14.47 22.41 45.47
CA GLY A 8 -13.12 22.14 44.94
C GLY A 8 -12.18 21.31 45.84
N TYR A 9 -12.42 21.28 47.16
CA TYR A 9 -11.47 20.65 48.10
C TYR A 9 -11.62 19.11 48.18
N TYR A 10 -12.84 18.57 48.02
CA TYR A 10 -13.09 17.13 48.08
C TYR A 10 -12.71 16.38 46.78
N ALA A 11 -12.77 17.05 45.62
CA ALA A 11 -12.38 16.46 44.33
C ALA A 11 -10.86 16.33 44.17
N CYS A 12 -10.09 17.27 44.76
CA CYS A 12 -8.63 17.27 44.70
C CYS A 12 -8.01 16.14 45.53
N ASN A 13 -8.57 15.85 46.72
CA ASN A 13 -8.06 14.80 47.60
C ASN A 13 -8.25 13.39 47.04
N ARG A 14 -9.33 13.16 46.26
CA ARG A 14 -9.57 11.84 45.63
C ARG A 14 -8.62 11.59 44.46
N TYR A 15 -8.35 12.62 43.67
CA TYR A 15 -7.37 12.54 42.56
C TYR A 15 -5.94 12.27 43.06
N GLU A 16 -5.52 12.93 44.15
CA GLU A 16 -4.20 12.66 44.72
C GLU A 16 -4.10 11.29 45.40
N ALA A 17 -5.18 10.82 46.03
CA ALA A 17 -5.24 9.47 46.60
C ALA A 17 -5.15 8.39 45.51
N ASP A 18 -5.91 8.53 44.41
CA ASP A 18 -5.87 7.59 43.27
C ASP A 18 -4.51 7.60 42.55
N LYS A 19 -3.79 8.74 42.58
CA LYS A 19 -2.42 8.87 42.06
C LYS A 19 -1.38 8.18 42.96
N LEU A 20 -1.53 8.28 44.28
CA LEU A 20 -0.65 7.63 45.26
C LEU A 20 -0.90 6.12 45.36
N GLU A 21 -2.13 5.67 45.13
CA GLU A 21 -2.51 4.25 45.08
C GLU A 21 -2.10 3.55 43.76
N GLY A 22 -1.47 4.26 42.82
CA GLY A 22 -1.01 3.70 41.54
C GLY A 22 -2.13 3.47 40.51
N LYS A 23 -3.39 3.75 40.85
CA LYS A 23 -4.55 3.59 39.95
C LYS A 23 -4.53 4.58 38.79
N TYR A 24 -4.09 5.81 39.02
CA TYR A 24 -3.93 6.81 37.94
C TYR A 24 -2.87 6.37 36.91
N ASP A 25 -1.76 5.76 37.37
CA ASP A 25 -0.73 5.22 36.49
C ASP A 25 -1.26 4.02 35.68
N GLU A 26 -2.09 3.18 36.29
CA GLU A 26 -2.76 2.07 35.60
C GLU A 26 -3.81 2.56 34.57
N ASP A 27 -4.60 3.58 34.89
CA ASP A 27 -5.60 4.16 33.99
C ASP A 27 -4.94 4.92 32.82
N VAL A 28 -3.83 5.63 33.07
CA VAL A 28 -3.02 6.24 32.01
C VAL A 28 -2.44 5.16 31.10
N LYS A 29 -1.85 4.09 31.65
CA LYS A 29 -1.34 2.95 30.87
C LYS A 29 -2.43 2.29 30.03
N LYS A 30 -3.62 2.04 30.60
CA LYS A 30 -4.77 1.49 29.86
C LYS A 30 -5.19 2.41 28.72
N ARG A 31 -5.23 3.72 28.95
CA ARG A 31 -5.57 4.71 27.93
C ARG A 31 -4.52 4.76 26.81
N GLU A 32 -3.24 4.71 27.15
CA GLU A 32 -2.14 4.67 26.19
C GLU A 32 -2.16 3.39 25.34
N MET A 33 -2.39 2.23 25.98
CA MET A 33 -2.56 0.95 25.27
C MET A 33 -3.77 1.00 24.32
N ALA A 34 -4.92 1.50 24.77
CA ALA A 34 -6.11 1.65 23.93
C ALA A 34 -5.84 2.58 22.73
N LYS A 35 -5.12 3.68 22.95
CA LYS A 35 -4.71 4.60 21.88
C LYS A 35 -3.77 3.92 20.89
N SER A 36 -2.78 3.18 21.36
CA SER A 36 -1.84 2.43 20.53
C SER A 36 -2.55 1.39 19.66
N LEU A 37 -3.48 0.61 20.23
CA LEU A 37 -4.29 -0.37 19.49
C LEU A 37 -5.14 0.28 18.40
N LEU A 38 -5.76 1.43 18.69
CA LEU A 38 -6.54 2.19 17.72
C LEU A 38 -5.66 2.73 16.59
N GLN A 39 -4.47 3.26 16.91
CA GLN A 39 -3.52 3.74 15.91
C GLN A 39 -3.02 2.61 15.01
N ARG A 40 -2.70 1.44 15.59
CA ARG A 40 -2.33 0.24 14.85
C ARG A 40 -3.46 -0.18 13.91
N TYR A 41 -4.69 -0.29 14.41
CA TYR A 41 -5.84 -0.63 13.57
C TYR A 41 -6.03 0.37 12.43
N ALA A 42 -6.01 1.68 12.72
CA ALA A 42 -6.17 2.72 11.71
C ALA A 42 -5.12 2.61 10.60
N HIS A 43 -3.85 2.44 10.96
CA HIS A 43 -2.76 2.27 9.99
C HIS A 43 -3.02 1.12 9.00
N TYR A 44 -3.31 -0.08 9.52
CA TYR A 44 -3.54 -1.26 8.69
C TYR A 44 -4.84 -1.17 7.89
N TYR A 45 -5.91 -0.66 8.50
CA TYR A 45 -7.21 -0.50 7.85
C TYR A 45 -7.15 0.50 6.68
N GLU A 46 -6.51 1.66 6.87
CA GLU A 46 -6.38 2.68 5.84
C GLU A 46 -5.62 2.14 4.62
N ARG A 47 -4.57 1.35 4.85
CA ARG A 47 -3.78 0.72 3.79
C ARG A 47 -4.53 -0.40 3.07
N TRP A 48 -5.27 -1.22 3.81
CA TRP A 48 -6.18 -2.22 3.25
C TRP A 48 -7.26 -1.57 2.36
N ALA A 49 -7.94 -0.55 2.89
CA ALA A 49 -9.01 0.16 2.19
C ALA A 49 -8.48 0.94 0.98
N GLY A 50 -7.30 1.54 1.11
CA GLY A 50 -6.59 2.22 0.03
C GLY A 50 -6.29 1.27 -1.13
N ASN A 51 -5.74 0.09 -0.85
CA ASN A 51 -5.48 -0.92 -1.89
C ASN A 51 -6.77 -1.46 -2.53
N LEU A 52 -7.84 -1.64 -1.75
CA LEU A 52 -9.16 -2.02 -2.29
C LEU A 52 -9.69 -0.98 -3.28
N LYS A 53 -9.63 0.31 -2.91
CA LYS A 53 -10.07 1.42 -3.76
C LYS A 53 -9.19 1.54 -5.01
N SER A 54 -7.87 1.55 -4.85
CA SER A 54 -6.93 1.66 -5.97
C SER A 54 -7.03 0.48 -6.94
N ARG A 55 -7.31 -0.73 -6.44
CA ARG A 55 -7.59 -1.90 -7.28
C ARG A 55 -8.82 -1.68 -8.15
N LYS A 56 -9.91 -1.17 -7.57
CA LYS A 56 -11.14 -0.86 -8.31
C LYS A 56 -10.87 0.17 -9.41
N ASN A 57 -10.17 1.26 -9.10
CA ASN A 57 -9.80 2.26 -10.09
C ASN A 57 -8.97 1.66 -11.23
N ALA A 58 -7.97 0.83 -10.91
CA ALA A 58 -7.14 0.17 -11.93
C ALA A 58 -7.94 -0.79 -12.83
N MET A 59 -9.00 -1.42 -12.30
CA MET A 59 -9.94 -2.23 -13.11
C MET A 59 -10.74 -1.36 -14.09
N GLU A 60 -11.23 -0.21 -13.63
CA GLU A 60 -11.95 0.76 -14.48
C GLU A 60 -11.02 1.34 -15.56
N ASP A 61 -9.76 1.63 -15.23
CA ASP A 61 -8.76 2.10 -16.18
C ASP A 61 -8.38 1.04 -17.22
N LEU A 62 -8.26 -0.23 -16.82
CA LEU A 62 -8.06 -1.36 -17.74
C LEU A 62 -9.23 -1.49 -18.72
N GLU A 63 -10.47 -1.43 -18.21
CA GLU A 63 -11.67 -1.51 -19.04
C GLU A 63 -11.74 -0.34 -20.02
N ARG A 64 -11.48 0.88 -19.56
CA ARG A 64 -11.39 2.08 -20.39
C ARG A 64 -10.29 1.96 -21.45
N PHE A 65 -9.15 1.38 -21.09
CA PHE A 65 -8.05 1.15 -22.03
C PHE A 65 -8.46 0.18 -23.14
N GLN A 66 -9.05 -0.96 -22.78
CA GLN A 66 -9.43 -2.01 -23.74
C GLN A 66 -10.61 -1.62 -24.64
N SER A 67 -11.53 -0.80 -24.13
CA SER A 67 -12.73 -0.39 -24.88
C SER A 67 -12.47 0.73 -25.88
N VAL A 68 -11.68 1.74 -25.47
CA VAL A 68 -11.53 2.99 -26.24
C VAL A 68 -10.06 3.29 -26.53
N LYS A 69 -9.19 3.32 -25.51
CA LYS A 69 -7.84 3.90 -25.69
C LYS A 69 -6.95 3.06 -26.60
N ILE A 70 -7.09 1.73 -26.60
CA ILE A 70 -6.26 0.84 -27.42
C ILE A 70 -6.39 1.13 -28.93
N LYS A 71 -7.60 1.49 -29.39
CA LYS A 71 -7.87 1.86 -30.80
C LYS A 71 -7.21 3.18 -31.15
N ASN A 72 -7.43 4.20 -30.33
CA ASN A 72 -6.82 5.51 -30.52
C ASN A 72 -5.29 5.41 -30.55
N LEU A 73 -4.70 4.67 -29.60
CA LEU A 73 -3.26 4.47 -29.53
C LEU A 73 -2.73 3.66 -30.73
N SER A 74 -3.48 2.67 -31.21
CA SER A 74 -3.18 1.92 -32.43
C SER A 74 -3.11 2.84 -33.64
N ASP A 75 -4.08 3.76 -33.77
CA ASP A 75 -4.15 4.71 -34.86
C ASP A 75 -3.06 5.79 -34.80
N THR A 76 -2.77 6.33 -33.60
CA THR A 76 -1.72 7.35 -33.40
C THR A 76 -0.33 6.75 -33.62
N GLN A 77 -0.05 5.57 -33.05
CA GLN A 77 1.27 4.94 -33.13
C GLN A 77 1.47 4.10 -34.42
N LYS A 78 0.42 3.94 -35.23
CA LYS A 78 0.42 3.09 -36.45
C LYS A 78 0.89 1.65 -36.14
N LYS A 79 0.42 1.09 -35.02
CA LYS A 79 0.72 -0.27 -34.57
C LYS A 79 -0.57 -1.06 -34.37
N PRO A 80 -0.62 -2.34 -34.75
CA PRO A 80 -1.82 -3.15 -34.51
C PRO A 80 -2.07 -3.30 -33.01
N GLU A 81 -3.35 -3.38 -32.61
CA GLU A 81 -3.77 -3.56 -31.20
C GLU A 81 -3.09 -4.75 -30.51
N THR A 82 -2.76 -5.81 -31.26
CA THR A 82 -2.03 -6.98 -30.75
C THR A 82 -0.65 -6.65 -30.20
N GLN A 83 0.01 -5.61 -30.73
CA GLN A 83 1.28 -5.11 -30.25
C GLN A 83 1.15 -4.18 -29.03
N LEU A 84 -0.07 -3.80 -28.63
CA LEU A 84 -0.35 -2.93 -27.49
C LEU A 84 -0.79 -3.68 -26.23
N LYS A 85 -0.88 -5.03 -26.30
CA LYS A 85 -1.30 -5.89 -25.19
C LYS A 85 -0.48 -5.70 -23.90
N PHE A 86 0.80 -5.33 -24.03
CA PHE A 86 1.70 -5.09 -22.91
C PHE A 86 1.17 -4.03 -21.92
N ILE A 87 0.38 -3.05 -22.39
CA ILE A 87 -0.24 -2.04 -21.52
C ILE A 87 -1.37 -2.66 -20.69
N ALA A 88 -2.19 -3.52 -21.31
CA ALA A 88 -3.22 -4.26 -20.59
C ALA A 88 -2.60 -5.26 -19.59
N ASP A 89 -1.46 -5.85 -19.92
CA ASP A 89 -0.74 -6.76 -19.03
C ASP A 89 -0.20 -6.01 -17.79
N ALA A 90 0.36 -4.81 -17.98
CA ALA A 90 0.76 -3.93 -16.87
C ALA A 90 -0.41 -3.58 -15.93
N TRP A 91 -1.58 -3.23 -16.48
CA TRP A 91 -2.77 -2.98 -15.67
C TRP A 91 -3.24 -4.21 -14.90
N ARG A 92 -3.25 -5.39 -15.52
CA ARG A 92 -3.59 -6.65 -14.83
C ARG A 92 -2.61 -6.92 -13.70
N GLN A 93 -1.32 -6.71 -13.93
CA GLN A 93 -0.30 -6.84 -12.88
C GLN A 93 -0.59 -5.90 -11.71
N ILE A 94 -0.90 -4.63 -11.98
CA ILE A 94 -1.26 -3.65 -10.93
C ILE A 94 -2.47 -4.13 -10.12
N ILE A 95 -3.53 -4.60 -10.78
CA ILE A 95 -4.75 -5.10 -10.12
C ILE A 95 -4.44 -6.26 -9.17
N GLU A 96 -3.62 -7.21 -9.62
CA GLU A 96 -3.22 -8.37 -8.82
C GLU A 96 -2.32 -7.96 -7.65
N CYS A 97 -1.35 -7.08 -7.89
CA CYS A 97 -0.48 -6.52 -6.85
C CYS A 97 -1.28 -5.81 -5.75
N ARG A 98 -2.26 -4.98 -6.11
CA ARG A 98 -3.15 -4.31 -5.14
C ARG A 98 -3.98 -5.32 -4.33
N ARG A 99 -4.41 -6.43 -4.95
CA ARG A 99 -5.09 -7.52 -4.22
C ARG A 99 -4.14 -8.16 -3.21
N VAL A 100 -2.90 -8.45 -3.58
CA VAL A 100 -1.91 -9.02 -2.65
C VAL A 100 -1.63 -8.07 -1.50
N LEU A 101 -1.39 -6.78 -1.76
CA LEU A 101 -1.16 -5.78 -0.70
C LEU A 101 -2.33 -5.66 0.27
N GLN A 102 -3.57 -5.73 -0.23
CA GLN A 102 -4.75 -5.76 0.63
C GLN A 102 -4.63 -6.88 1.69
N TRP A 103 -4.25 -8.09 1.26
CA TRP A 103 -4.10 -9.22 2.17
C TRP A 103 -2.82 -9.14 3.02
N THR A 104 -1.73 -8.54 2.53
CA THR A 104 -0.52 -8.37 3.33
C THR A 104 -0.74 -7.40 4.49
N PHE A 105 -1.54 -6.35 4.31
CA PHE A 105 -1.92 -5.46 5.43
C PHE A 105 -2.84 -6.17 6.44
N ALA A 106 -3.75 -7.02 5.99
CA ALA A 106 -4.52 -7.86 6.91
C ALA A 106 -3.60 -8.82 7.68
N TYR A 107 -2.65 -9.45 6.99
CA TYR A 107 -1.66 -10.35 7.60
C TYR A 107 -0.78 -9.62 8.63
N GLY A 108 -0.19 -8.47 8.27
CA GLY A 108 0.65 -7.68 9.16
C GLY A 108 -0.07 -7.20 10.42
N TYR A 109 -1.38 -6.90 10.32
CA TYR A 109 -2.18 -6.55 11.50
C TYR A 109 -2.23 -7.68 12.53
N TYR A 110 -2.31 -8.94 12.10
CA TYR A 110 -2.37 -10.10 12.99
C TYR A 110 -0.99 -10.70 13.33
N LEU A 111 0.10 -10.18 12.76
CA LEU A 111 1.44 -10.63 13.08
C LEU A 111 1.77 -10.27 14.55
N PRO A 112 2.21 -11.24 15.38
CA PRO A 112 2.58 -10.98 16.77
C PRO A 112 3.79 -10.04 16.88
N GLU A 113 3.70 -9.01 17.72
CA GLU A 113 4.83 -8.07 17.97
C GLU A 113 5.92 -8.69 18.85
N THR A 114 5.58 -9.68 19.68
CA THR A 114 6.50 -10.26 20.66
C THR A 114 7.20 -11.50 20.11
N GLY A 115 8.54 -11.51 20.14
CA GLY A 115 9.36 -12.68 19.84
C GLY A 115 9.61 -12.96 18.36
N LEU A 116 9.15 -12.10 17.44
CA LEU A 116 9.28 -12.27 15.98
C LEU A 116 9.85 -11.02 15.27
N HIS A 117 10.67 -10.22 15.96
CA HIS A 117 11.15 -8.93 15.44
C HIS A 117 11.84 -9.05 14.08
N GLU A 118 12.72 -10.04 13.91
CA GLU A 118 13.42 -10.28 12.64
C GLU A 118 12.46 -10.63 11.50
N ARG A 119 11.42 -11.45 11.77
CA ARG A 119 10.39 -11.80 10.79
C ARG A 119 9.55 -10.58 10.41
N GLN A 120 9.23 -9.73 11.38
CA GLN A 120 8.50 -8.49 11.13
C GLN A 120 9.32 -7.54 10.24
N LEU A 121 10.61 -7.34 10.55
CA LEU A 121 11.49 -6.51 9.71
C LEU A 121 11.62 -7.07 8.30
N PHE A 122 11.77 -8.39 8.16
CA PHE A 122 11.85 -9.03 6.85
C PHE A 122 10.55 -8.89 6.05
N PHE A 123 9.39 -9.06 6.71
CA PHE A 123 8.09 -8.80 6.09
C PHE A 123 7.93 -7.35 5.63
N GLU A 124 8.26 -6.38 6.49
CA GLU A 124 8.19 -4.95 6.17
C GLU A 124 9.12 -4.59 5.01
N PHE A 125 10.31 -5.20 4.95
CA PHE A 125 11.24 -5.05 3.84
C PHE A 125 10.66 -5.58 2.53
N LEU A 126 10.18 -6.83 2.50
CA LEU A 126 9.56 -7.42 1.30
C LEU A 126 8.34 -6.63 0.84
N GLN A 127 7.49 -6.19 1.78
CA GLN A 127 6.32 -5.38 1.48
C GLN A 127 6.73 -4.02 0.90
N GLY A 128 7.72 -3.34 1.49
CA GLY A 128 8.22 -2.06 1.03
C GLY A 128 8.78 -2.10 -0.40
N GLU A 129 9.57 -3.12 -0.72
CA GLU A 129 10.11 -3.31 -2.07
C GLU A 129 8.99 -3.55 -3.10
N ALA A 130 8.00 -4.38 -2.74
CA ALA A 130 6.84 -4.64 -3.58
C ALA A 130 5.98 -3.39 -3.81
N GLU A 131 5.70 -2.60 -2.76
CA GLU A 131 4.97 -1.33 -2.88
C GLU A 131 5.70 -0.33 -3.79
N SER A 132 7.02 -0.17 -3.59
CA SER A 132 7.84 0.74 -4.40
C SER A 132 7.82 0.35 -5.89
N ALA A 133 7.97 -0.94 -6.19
CA ALA A 133 7.88 -1.44 -7.57
C ALA A 133 6.49 -1.18 -8.17
N LEU A 134 5.42 -1.44 -7.42
CA LEU A 134 4.05 -1.21 -7.85
C LEU A 134 3.78 0.26 -8.19
N GLU A 135 4.21 1.20 -7.33
CA GLU A 135 3.98 2.63 -7.59
C GLU A 135 4.74 3.11 -8.83
N ARG A 136 5.95 2.57 -9.08
CA ARG A 136 6.71 2.87 -10.32
C ARG A 136 5.99 2.35 -11.56
N LEU A 137 5.50 1.11 -11.53
CA LEU A 137 4.73 0.52 -12.63
C LEU A 137 3.44 1.33 -12.87
N HIS A 138 2.70 1.62 -11.81
CA HIS A 138 1.43 2.33 -11.88
C HIS A 138 1.59 3.74 -12.45
N LYS A 139 2.59 4.49 -11.97
CA LYS A 139 2.92 5.81 -12.53
C LYS A 139 3.25 5.73 -14.02
N CYS A 140 4.01 4.72 -14.44
CA CYS A 140 4.44 4.58 -15.83
C CYS A 140 3.25 4.34 -16.78
N VAL A 141 2.26 3.54 -16.36
CA VAL A 141 1.08 3.30 -17.19
C VAL A 141 0.04 4.43 -17.11
N GLU A 142 -0.12 5.07 -15.95
CA GLU A 142 -1.12 6.12 -15.74
C GLU A 142 -0.71 7.47 -16.35
N LYS A 143 0.56 7.87 -16.16
CA LYS A 143 1.03 9.22 -16.51
C LYS A 143 1.84 9.22 -17.80
N ASP A 144 2.81 8.32 -17.92
CA ASP A 144 3.72 8.33 -19.06
C ASP A 144 3.04 7.83 -20.35
N LEU A 145 1.94 7.07 -20.27
CA LEU A 145 1.19 6.66 -21.46
C LEU A 145 0.52 7.85 -22.17
N VAL A 146 0.08 8.86 -21.39
CA VAL A 146 -0.76 9.96 -21.89
C VAL A 146 -0.06 10.75 -23.00
N VAL A 147 1.27 10.89 -22.96
CA VAL A 147 2.02 11.63 -23.98
C VAL A 147 2.00 10.95 -25.35
N PHE A 148 1.67 9.66 -25.42
CA PHE A 148 1.55 8.90 -26.66
C PHE A 148 0.12 8.84 -27.20
N GLU A 149 -0.85 9.33 -26.41
CA GLU A 149 -2.26 9.45 -26.79
C GLU A 149 -2.58 10.80 -27.47
N THR A 150 -1.66 11.78 -27.43
CA THR A 150 -1.90 13.12 -27.99
C THR A 150 -1.38 13.27 -29.41
N ASP A 151 -2.15 13.91 -30.27
CA ASP A 151 -1.73 14.32 -31.63
C ASP A 151 -0.92 15.63 -31.63
N GLU A 152 -0.79 16.29 -30.47
CA GLU A 152 0.02 17.50 -30.36
C GLU A 152 1.52 17.19 -30.51
N PRO A 153 2.29 18.05 -31.21
CA PRO A 153 3.73 17.92 -31.32
C PRO A 153 4.38 18.20 -29.96
N VAL A 154 4.45 17.18 -29.12
CA VAL A 154 5.19 17.18 -27.86
C VAL A 154 6.62 16.73 -28.17
N VAL A 155 7.61 17.44 -27.62
CA VAL A 155 8.99 16.93 -27.60
C VAL A 155 9.02 15.73 -26.65
N LEU A 156 8.88 14.53 -27.21
CA LEU A 156 8.93 13.30 -26.44
C LEU A 156 10.35 13.08 -25.92
N GLN A 157 10.47 12.82 -24.62
CA GLN A 157 11.75 12.45 -24.00
C GLN A 157 12.18 11.03 -24.41
N GLU A 158 11.24 10.19 -24.82
CA GLU A 158 11.47 8.82 -25.27
C GLU A 158 10.52 8.43 -26.42
N ASP A 159 10.96 7.51 -27.28
CA ASP A 159 10.10 6.93 -28.30
C ASP A 159 9.18 5.83 -27.73
N PHE A 160 8.14 5.46 -28.49
CA PHE A 160 7.15 4.48 -28.06
C PHE A 160 7.70 3.05 -27.85
N ASN A 161 8.74 2.64 -28.59
CA ASN A 161 9.36 1.33 -28.39
C ASN A 161 10.22 1.32 -27.12
N SER A 162 10.89 2.43 -26.82
CA SER A 162 11.60 2.64 -25.56
C SER A 162 10.62 2.60 -24.37
N TYR A 163 9.49 3.30 -24.47
CA TYR A 163 8.40 3.21 -23.49
C TYR A 163 7.90 1.78 -23.31
N ARG A 164 7.63 1.06 -24.41
CA ARG A 164 7.19 -0.34 -24.38
C ARG A 164 8.17 -1.24 -23.63
N THR A 165 9.46 -1.09 -23.91
CA THR A 165 10.53 -1.87 -23.26
C THR A 165 10.54 -1.58 -21.76
N ARG A 166 10.45 -0.30 -21.38
CA ARG A 166 10.40 0.12 -19.98
C ARG A 166 9.18 -0.41 -19.25
N LEU A 167 7.98 -0.26 -19.82
CA LEU A 167 6.74 -0.73 -19.18
C LEU A 167 6.74 -2.25 -19.00
N THR A 168 7.18 -2.99 -20.01
CA THR A 168 7.31 -4.46 -19.94
C THR A 168 8.29 -4.85 -18.85
N GLY A 169 9.47 -4.21 -18.79
CA GLY A 169 10.47 -4.47 -17.74
C GLY A 169 9.96 -4.17 -16.33
N LEU A 170 9.28 -3.03 -16.14
CA LEU A 170 8.65 -2.69 -14.86
C LEU A 170 7.58 -3.70 -14.46
N THR A 171 6.81 -4.20 -15.42
CA THR A 171 5.78 -5.22 -15.17
C THR A 171 6.41 -6.50 -14.63
N SER A 172 7.43 -7.03 -15.30
CA SER A 172 8.14 -8.25 -14.87
C SER A 172 8.88 -8.08 -13.54
N VAL A 173 9.50 -6.93 -13.31
CA VAL A 173 10.19 -6.62 -12.04
C VAL A 173 9.17 -6.58 -10.89
N THR A 174 8.03 -5.92 -11.11
CA THR A 174 6.96 -5.84 -10.10
C THR A 174 6.41 -7.24 -9.79
N GLU A 175 6.14 -8.06 -10.81
CA GLU A 175 5.73 -9.44 -10.63
C GLU A 175 6.73 -10.22 -9.77
N THR A 176 8.03 -10.06 -10.01
CA THR A 176 9.10 -10.72 -9.25
C THR A 176 9.08 -10.32 -7.76
N TYR A 177 8.97 -9.02 -7.45
CA TYR A 177 8.90 -8.57 -6.06
C TYR A 177 7.67 -9.13 -5.33
N PHE A 178 6.53 -9.18 -6.02
CA PHE A 178 5.31 -9.75 -5.44
C PHE A 178 5.39 -11.27 -5.27
N ALA A 179 6.03 -11.99 -6.20
CA ALA A 179 6.29 -13.42 -6.05
C ALA A 179 7.19 -13.70 -4.84
N ASN A 180 8.24 -12.88 -4.64
CA ASN A 180 9.13 -12.99 -3.47
C ASN A 180 8.38 -12.69 -2.16
N LEU A 181 7.52 -11.67 -2.15
CA LEU A 181 6.68 -11.35 -1.00
C LEU A 181 5.74 -12.52 -0.65
N VAL A 182 5.04 -13.07 -1.63
CA VAL A 182 4.15 -14.22 -1.43
C VAL A 182 4.92 -15.45 -0.93
N LYS A 183 6.07 -15.77 -1.55
CA LYS A 183 6.92 -16.87 -1.10
C LYS A 183 7.41 -16.68 0.35
N GLY A 184 7.81 -15.46 0.72
CA GLY A 184 8.19 -15.14 2.08
C GLY A 184 7.07 -15.36 3.09
N LEU A 185 5.82 -15.02 2.71
CA LEU A 185 4.64 -15.29 3.53
C LEU A 185 4.32 -16.79 3.64
N GLU A 186 4.40 -17.54 2.54
CA GLU A 186 4.15 -18.99 2.50
C GLU A 186 5.14 -19.78 3.36
N ASN A 187 6.41 -19.36 3.39
CA ASN A 187 7.46 -19.97 4.21
C ASN A 187 7.45 -19.49 5.67
N GLY A 188 6.42 -18.74 6.09
CA GLY A 188 6.31 -18.26 7.47
C GLY A 188 7.38 -17.23 7.86
N LEU A 189 7.94 -16.52 6.88
CA LEU A 189 9.01 -15.52 7.04
C LEU A 189 10.29 -16.13 7.66
N ALA A 190 10.57 -17.41 7.39
CA ALA A 190 11.86 -18.01 7.70
C ALA A 190 12.94 -17.43 6.77
N ASP A 191 14.09 -17.06 7.34
CA ASP A 191 15.25 -16.68 6.55
C ASP A 191 15.89 -17.97 6.00
N ASP A 192 16.06 -18.09 4.68
CA ASP A 192 16.69 -19.25 4.03
C ASP A 192 18.18 -19.40 4.45
N SER A 193 18.70 -18.48 5.28
CA SER A 193 20.06 -18.50 5.86
C SER A 193 20.28 -19.60 6.91
N GLU A 194 19.23 -20.26 7.43
CA GLU A 194 19.37 -21.39 8.36
C GLU A 194 19.53 -22.77 7.66
N ALA A 195 19.59 -22.80 6.32
CA ALA A 195 19.63 -24.05 5.54
C ALA A 195 21.04 -24.53 5.11
N PHE A 196 22.13 -23.96 5.65
CA PHE A 196 23.51 -24.37 5.32
C PHE A 196 24.40 -24.58 6.54
#